data_AF-A0A929F690-F1
#
_entry.id   AF-A0A929F690-F1
#
_cell.length_a   1.000
_cell.length_b   1.000
_cell.length_c   1.000
_cell.angle_alpha   90.00
_cell.angle_beta   90.00
_cell.angle_gamma   90.00
#
_symmetry.space_group_name_H-M   'P 1'
#
loop_
_entity.id
_entity.type
_entity.pdbx_description
1 polymer ?
#
loop_
_entity_poly.entity_id
_entity_poly.type
_entity_poly.pdbx_seq_one_letter_code
_entity_poly.pdbx_strand_id
1 'polypeptide(L)'
;MLFGLLLGQRPFTGTPTTLQSAHLNQPVPKVAPLIEPLQSKLQPIITRALEKLPARRYPTAAEMLVDLKDVVVSQGTDLYLPLGEAETVYHPYTGAPLQSLTQSVGNLKELTLSSVNPPVVLQMLMSQDCQLAVLQQRSITVCRQVLDGPIQGLYPSRAGLGLMVSTQKALWSGIHADLLTPLMRWPMPAMVTVDPHHRWAATVTPNARQLTVVQLKTPHQVAHPIRRPLSPDIDISQVLAIDSGHLAIVGHAGKTGTQLQLWNRRGTYLTSLNLGITLDKLTSMQSPHQWMAVDVHAPQTVIFLTLKPLRMTRIILDICPTVMLELPWGYLFCNGEGRILLLDRDLSPIGGIQGPPNVTAIAPMSPHELLVATWQPDLGALHCLDLRDYDLDMIF
;
A
#
# COMPACT_ATOMS: atom_id res chain seq x y z
N MET A 1 -23.39 17.83 -5.57
CA MET A 1 -22.15 17.06 -5.85
C MET A 1 -21.12 17.23 -4.74
N LEU A 2 -20.74 18.45 -4.36
CA LEU A 2 -19.76 18.72 -3.30
C LEU A 2 -20.02 17.93 -2.00
N PHE A 3 -21.25 17.96 -1.47
CA PHE A 3 -21.63 17.20 -0.27
C PHE A 3 -21.24 15.72 -0.33
N GLY A 4 -21.51 15.07 -1.47
CA GLY A 4 -21.17 13.65 -1.65
C GLY A 4 -19.70 13.38 -1.93
N LEU A 5 -18.95 14.37 -2.43
CA LEU A 5 -17.50 14.25 -2.53
C LEU A 5 -16.81 14.34 -1.16
N LEU A 6 -17.42 15.06 -0.22
CA LEU A 6 -16.88 15.25 1.13
C LEU A 6 -17.24 14.10 2.06
N LEU A 7 -18.48 13.60 2.00
CA LEU A 7 -18.99 12.63 2.96
C LEU A 7 -19.23 11.24 2.38
N GLY A 8 -18.92 11.01 1.10
CA GLY A 8 -19.17 9.72 0.42
C GLY A 8 -20.65 9.39 0.20
N GLN A 9 -21.58 10.17 0.74
CA GLN A 9 -23.04 9.95 0.69
C GLN A 9 -23.81 11.15 0.14
N ARG A 10 -25.00 10.92 -0.41
CA ARG A 10 -25.88 12.00 -0.88
C ARG A 10 -26.53 12.72 0.31
N PRO A 11 -26.84 14.02 0.19
CA PRO A 11 -27.49 14.77 1.27
C PRO A 11 -28.91 14.24 1.58
N PHE A 12 -29.60 13.64 0.60
CA PHE A 12 -30.89 13.02 0.81
C PHE A 12 -30.92 11.66 0.09
N THR A 13 -31.59 10.69 0.70
CA THR A 13 -31.74 9.31 0.21
C THR A 13 -33.19 8.83 0.41
N GLY A 14 -33.60 7.77 -0.28
CA GLY A 14 -34.94 7.18 -0.17
C GLY A 14 -35.59 6.88 -1.53
N THR A 15 -36.85 6.44 -1.50
CA THR A 15 -37.70 6.24 -2.69
C THR A 15 -37.88 7.57 -3.46
N PRO A 16 -38.27 7.54 -4.76
CA PRO A 16 -38.43 8.77 -5.55
C PRO A 16 -39.33 9.82 -4.90
N THR A 17 -40.46 9.40 -4.33
CA THR A 17 -41.43 10.29 -3.66
C THR A 17 -40.86 10.89 -2.37
N THR A 18 -40.17 10.07 -1.56
CA THR A 18 -39.53 10.55 -0.32
C THR A 18 -38.36 11.49 -0.61
N LEU A 19 -37.59 11.21 -1.68
CA LEU A 19 -36.46 12.03 -2.10
C LEU A 19 -36.91 13.39 -2.62
N GLN A 20 -38.00 13.42 -3.42
CA GLN A 20 -38.61 14.67 -3.87
C GLN A 20 -39.06 15.53 -2.68
N SER A 21 -39.77 14.93 -1.71
CA SER A 21 -40.18 15.62 -0.48
C SER A 21 -38.97 16.13 0.31
N ALA A 22 -37.91 15.33 0.43
CA ALA A 22 -36.68 15.74 1.12
C ALA A 22 -36.01 16.96 0.47
N HIS A 23 -35.94 16.99 -0.86
CA HIS A 23 -35.40 18.14 -1.59
C HIS A 23 -36.22 19.41 -1.38
N LEU A 24 -37.53 19.32 -1.14
CA LEU A 24 -38.39 20.48 -0.89
C LEU A 24 -38.37 20.91 0.58
N ASN A 25 -38.48 19.96 1.50
CA ASN A 25 -38.89 20.26 2.88
C ASN A 25 -37.84 19.95 3.94
N GLN A 26 -36.90 19.03 3.68
CA GLN A 26 -35.89 18.69 4.69
C GLN A 26 -34.78 19.74 4.72
N PRO A 27 -34.30 20.13 5.92
CA PRO A 27 -33.15 21.00 6.07
C PRO A 27 -31.89 20.34 5.50
N VAL A 28 -30.91 21.15 5.14
CA VAL A 28 -29.61 20.65 4.67
C VAL A 28 -28.94 19.87 5.80
N PRO A 29 -28.52 18.61 5.59
CA PRO A 29 -27.87 17.83 6.64
C PRO A 29 -26.56 18.50 7.08
N LYS A 30 -26.22 18.30 8.35
CA LYS A 30 -24.95 18.79 8.91
C LYS A 30 -23.78 17.95 8.37
N VAL A 31 -22.63 18.58 8.17
CA VAL A 31 -21.37 17.90 7.82
C VAL A 31 -20.61 17.40 9.05
N ALA A 32 -21.35 16.85 10.03
CA ALA A 32 -20.84 16.40 11.32
C ALA A 32 -19.68 15.38 11.30
N PRO A 33 -19.46 14.56 10.24
CA PRO A 33 -18.29 13.68 10.19
C PRO A 33 -16.97 14.42 9.89
N LEU A 34 -16.99 15.72 9.58
CA LEU A 34 -15.79 16.50 9.30
C LEU A 34 -15.20 17.10 10.58
N ILE A 35 -13.87 17.13 10.67
CA ILE A 35 -13.12 17.72 11.79
C ILE A 35 -13.42 19.24 11.87
N GLU A 36 -13.66 19.79 13.07
CA GLU A 36 -13.61 21.25 13.30
C GLU A 36 -12.14 21.70 13.25
N PRO A 37 -11.75 22.67 12.40
CA PRO A 37 -12.50 23.86 11.97
C PRO A 37 -13.02 23.82 10.52
N LEU A 38 -12.91 22.68 9.84
CA LEU A 38 -13.36 22.55 8.45
C LEU A 38 -14.90 22.52 8.38
N GLN A 39 -15.55 21.87 9.36
CA GLN A 39 -17.00 21.84 9.50
C GLN A 39 -17.59 23.25 9.60
N SER A 40 -17.11 24.10 10.52
CA SER A 40 -17.62 25.48 10.69
C SER A 40 -17.46 26.37 9.46
N LYS A 41 -16.45 26.12 8.62
CA LYS A 41 -16.24 26.84 7.35
C LYS A 41 -17.04 26.28 6.17
N LEU A 42 -17.15 24.96 6.03
CA LEU A 42 -17.85 24.33 4.91
C LEU A 42 -19.36 24.28 5.08
N GLN A 43 -19.86 24.14 6.31
CA GLN A 43 -21.29 24.11 6.58
C GLN A 43 -22.04 25.33 6.00
N PRO A 44 -21.61 26.59 6.19
CA PRO A 44 -22.33 27.73 5.62
C PRO A 44 -22.33 27.71 4.08
N ILE A 45 -21.22 27.29 3.44
CA ILE A 45 -21.13 27.19 1.97
C ILE A 45 -22.12 26.13 1.44
N ILE A 46 -22.15 24.95 2.08
CA ILE A 46 -23.04 23.85 1.69
C ILE A 46 -24.50 24.22 1.93
N THR A 47 -24.82 24.83 3.08
CA THR A 47 -26.16 25.32 3.39
C THR A 47 -26.61 26.33 2.35
N ARG A 48 -25.78 27.32 2.00
CA ARG A 48 -26.09 28.33 0.98
C ARG A 48 -26.25 27.72 -0.41
N ALA A 49 -25.40 26.79 -0.81
CA ALA A 49 -25.51 26.11 -2.11
C ALA A 49 -26.77 25.25 -2.24
N LEU A 50 -27.26 24.69 -1.13
CA LEU A 50 -28.44 23.81 -1.08
C LEU A 50 -29.70 24.51 -0.55
N GLU A 51 -29.69 25.84 -0.46
CA GLU A 51 -30.85 26.65 -0.07
C GLU A 51 -32.09 26.32 -0.90
N LYS A 52 -33.28 26.37 -0.30
CA LYS A 52 -34.50 25.99 -1.02
C LYS A 52 -34.90 27.05 -2.04
N LEU A 53 -34.72 28.32 -1.67
CA LEU A 53 -35.01 29.46 -2.53
C LEU A 53 -33.81 29.74 -3.44
N PRO A 54 -33.96 29.69 -4.78
CA PRO A 54 -32.86 29.93 -5.71
C PRO A 54 -32.17 31.29 -5.50
N ALA A 55 -32.93 32.33 -5.13
CA ALA A 55 -32.40 33.67 -4.84
C ALA A 55 -31.45 33.74 -3.63
N ARG A 56 -31.48 32.74 -2.74
CA ARG A 56 -30.59 32.63 -1.58
C ARG A 56 -29.35 31.76 -1.84
N ARG A 57 -29.31 31.08 -3.00
CA ARG A 57 -28.14 30.30 -3.43
C ARG A 57 -27.04 31.23 -3.95
N TYR A 58 -25.89 30.63 -4.25
CA TYR A 58 -24.91 31.29 -5.09
C TYR A 58 -25.51 31.56 -6.48
N PRO A 59 -25.47 32.81 -6.97
CA PRO A 59 -25.89 33.16 -8.32
C PRO A 59 -25.09 32.39 -9.39
N THR A 60 -23.81 32.15 -9.13
CA THR A 60 -22.91 31.45 -10.03
C THR A 60 -22.02 30.46 -9.30
N ALA A 61 -21.59 29.40 -10.01
CA ALA A 61 -20.59 28.47 -9.48
C ALA A 61 -19.22 29.15 -9.24
N ALA A 62 -18.94 30.26 -9.95
CA ALA A 62 -17.71 31.03 -9.77
C ALA A 62 -17.66 31.73 -8.40
N GLU A 63 -18.78 32.28 -7.94
CA GLU A 63 -18.87 32.86 -6.59
C GLU A 63 -18.74 31.80 -5.50
N MET A 64 -19.35 30.63 -5.69
CA MET A 64 -19.15 29.49 -4.79
C MET A 64 -17.67 29.06 -4.72
N LEU A 65 -16.96 29.14 -5.85
CA LEU A 65 -15.53 28.81 -5.91
C LEU A 65 -14.66 29.81 -5.13
N VAL A 66 -15.04 31.10 -5.06
CA VAL A 66 -14.33 32.10 -4.24
C VAL A 66 -14.38 31.71 -2.77
N ASP A 67 -15.59 31.45 -2.23
CA ASP A 67 -15.76 31.05 -0.84
C ASP A 67 -15.02 29.72 -0.54
N LEU A 68 -15.04 28.76 -1.48
CA LEU A 68 -14.29 27.51 -1.33
C LEU A 68 -12.77 27.72 -1.32
N LYS A 69 -12.25 28.66 -2.12
CA LYS A 69 -10.81 28.98 -2.14
C LYS A 69 -10.38 29.60 -0.83
N ASP A 70 -11.21 30.43 -0.19
CA ASP A 70 -10.90 31.01 1.12
C ASP A 70 -10.78 29.94 2.23
N VAL A 71 -11.55 28.85 2.13
CA VAL A 71 -11.39 27.68 3.01
C VAL A 71 -10.05 26.99 2.78
N VAL A 72 -9.63 26.82 1.52
CA VAL A 72 -8.37 26.15 1.15
C VAL A 72 -7.13 26.99 1.46
N VAL A 73 -7.20 28.32 1.27
CA VAL A 73 -6.07 29.24 1.52
C VAL A 73 -5.80 29.42 3.02
N SER A 74 -6.83 29.26 3.86
CA SER A 74 -6.68 29.33 5.33
C SER A 74 -6.27 28.02 6.00
N GLN A 75 -6.17 26.92 5.24
CA GLN A 75 -5.66 25.62 5.68
C GLN A 75 -4.56 25.18 4.72
N GLY A 76 -3.37 25.79 4.82
CA GLY A 76 -2.19 25.36 4.07
C GLY A 76 -2.11 23.82 4.09
N THR A 77 -2.23 23.23 2.90
CA THR A 77 -1.97 21.84 2.46
C THR A 77 -1.72 20.73 3.49
N ASP A 78 -2.44 20.67 4.61
CA ASP A 78 -2.32 19.61 5.60
C ASP A 78 -3.71 19.05 5.91
N LEU A 79 -4.16 18.13 5.06
CA LEU A 79 -5.20 17.15 5.42
C LEU A 79 -4.58 16.17 6.41
N TYR A 80 -4.43 16.65 7.64
CA TYR A 80 -3.94 15.90 8.77
C TYR A 80 -5.15 15.29 9.49
N LEU A 81 -5.25 13.97 9.45
CA LEU A 81 -6.15 13.20 10.31
C LEU A 81 -5.31 12.78 11.52
N PRO A 82 -5.32 13.51 12.64
CA PRO A 82 -4.87 12.90 13.89
C PRO A 82 -5.79 11.71 14.15
N LEU A 83 -5.23 10.54 14.49
CA LEU A 83 -6.01 9.59 15.28
C LEU A 83 -6.45 10.38 16.51
N GLY A 84 -7.77 10.50 16.71
CA GLY A 84 -8.31 11.20 17.87
C GLY A 84 -7.70 10.62 19.14
N GLU A 85 -7.75 11.34 20.26
CA GLU A 85 -7.27 10.93 21.58
C GLU A 85 -7.98 9.67 22.16
N ALA A 86 -8.55 8.80 21.32
CA ALA A 86 -9.00 7.48 21.67
C ALA A 86 -7.78 6.64 22.05
N GLU A 87 -7.65 6.36 23.34
CA GLU A 87 -6.64 5.47 23.87
C GLU A 87 -6.90 4.06 23.30
N THR A 88 -6.02 3.61 22.40
CA THR A 88 -6.12 2.26 21.83
C THR A 88 -5.83 1.23 22.91
N VAL A 89 -6.78 0.35 23.19
CA VAL A 89 -6.58 -0.78 24.10
C VAL A 89 -5.79 -1.87 23.38
N TYR A 90 -4.66 -2.28 23.96
CA TYR A 90 -3.81 -3.35 23.43
C TYR A 90 -4.09 -4.67 24.12
N HIS A 91 -4.52 -5.67 23.36
CA HIS A 91 -4.76 -7.02 23.85
C HIS A 91 -3.50 -7.88 23.75
N PRO A 92 -3.06 -8.55 24.83
CA PRO A 92 -1.81 -9.32 24.83
C PRO A 92 -1.95 -10.62 24.03
N TYR A 93 -1.01 -10.87 23.12
CA TYR A 93 -0.83 -12.19 22.50
C TYR A 93 -0.16 -13.15 23.48
N THR A 94 -0.76 -14.32 23.69
CA THR A 94 -0.24 -15.38 24.56
C THR A 94 0.05 -16.69 23.83
N GLY A 95 -0.09 -16.71 22.51
CA GLY A 95 0.16 -17.90 21.71
C GLY A 95 1.64 -18.28 21.65
N ALA A 96 1.90 -19.59 21.59
CA ALA A 96 3.23 -20.12 21.35
C ALA A 96 3.58 -20.00 19.85
N PRO A 97 4.88 -19.90 19.50
CA PRO A 97 5.29 -19.92 18.10
C PRO A 97 4.85 -21.23 17.44
N LEU A 98 4.25 -21.12 16.25
CA LEU A 98 3.90 -22.29 15.44
C LEU A 98 5.15 -23.05 15.00
N GLN A 99 6.23 -22.31 14.69
CA GLN A 99 7.48 -22.89 14.25
C GLN A 99 8.66 -22.03 14.67
N SER A 100 9.67 -22.67 15.25
CA SER A 100 10.99 -22.05 15.48
C SER A 100 11.86 -22.24 14.25
N LEU A 101 12.47 -21.14 13.82
CA LEU A 101 13.32 -21.05 12.63
C LEU A 101 14.76 -20.89 13.08
N THR A 102 15.60 -21.87 12.77
CA THR A 102 17.05 -21.82 13.03
C THR A 102 17.80 -20.97 12.01
N GLN A 103 17.12 -20.49 10.97
CA GLN A 103 17.67 -19.68 9.88
C GLN A 103 16.73 -18.51 9.59
N SER A 104 17.31 -17.35 9.23
CA SER A 104 16.54 -16.13 8.97
C SER A 104 15.55 -16.36 7.87
N VAL A 105 14.38 -15.75 7.93
CA VAL A 105 13.51 -15.75 6.76
C VAL A 105 13.13 -14.31 6.51
N GLY A 106 13.77 -13.72 5.50
CA GLY A 106 13.46 -12.38 5.03
C GLY A 106 12.14 -12.37 4.26
N ASN A 107 11.50 -11.20 4.23
CA ASN A 107 10.32 -10.90 3.41
C ASN A 107 9.29 -12.04 3.34
N LEU A 108 8.45 -12.18 4.39
CA LEU A 108 7.21 -12.94 4.23
C LEU A 108 6.32 -12.20 3.25
N LYS A 109 5.92 -12.87 2.16
CA LYS A 109 4.86 -12.36 1.30
C LYS A 109 3.81 -13.44 1.12
N GLU A 110 2.59 -13.17 1.58
CA GLU A 110 1.44 -14.01 1.24
C GLU A 110 1.24 -13.95 -0.28
N LEU A 111 1.41 -15.08 -0.94
CA LEU A 111 1.23 -15.19 -2.38
C LEU A 111 0.37 -16.41 -2.66
N THR A 112 -0.94 -16.27 -2.47
CA THR A 112 -1.92 -17.32 -2.75
C THR A 112 -1.84 -17.77 -4.21
N LEU A 113 -1.13 -18.87 -4.46
CA LEU A 113 -1.25 -19.60 -5.71
C LEU A 113 -2.52 -20.46 -5.62
N SER A 114 -3.66 -19.87 -5.95
CA SER A 114 -4.89 -20.64 -6.13
C SER A 114 -4.75 -21.53 -7.37
N SER A 115 -4.38 -22.79 -7.15
CA SER A 115 -4.59 -23.82 -8.16
C SER A 115 -6.07 -23.87 -8.48
N VAL A 116 -6.43 -23.79 -9.76
CA VAL A 116 -7.81 -23.94 -10.22
C VAL A 116 -8.30 -25.36 -9.83
N ASN A 117 -9.03 -25.46 -8.70
CA ASN A 117 -9.75 -26.63 -8.12
C ASN A 117 -8.97 -27.93 -7.76
N PRO A 118 -9.26 -28.59 -6.60
CA PRO A 118 -9.20 -28.14 -5.20
C PRO A 118 -8.22 -29.02 -4.33
N PRO A 119 -8.01 -28.75 -3.02
CA PRO A 119 -8.40 -27.56 -2.26
C PRO A 119 -7.28 -26.50 -2.23
N VAL A 120 -7.69 -25.26 -1.96
CA VAL A 120 -6.87 -24.06 -1.89
C VAL A 120 -5.76 -24.25 -0.86
N VAL A 121 -4.58 -24.69 -1.31
CA VAL A 121 -3.36 -24.58 -0.52
C VAL A 121 -2.89 -23.14 -0.70
N LEU A 122 -3.23 -22.28 0.25
CA LEU A 122 -2.54 -21.02 0.44
C LEU A 122 -1.07 -21.33 0.65
N GLN A 123 -0.25 -21.00 -0.35
CA GLN A 123 1.19 -21.07 -0.27
C GLN A 123 1.68 -19.67 0.06
N MET A 124 2.44 -19.51 1.14
CA MET A 124 3.14 -18.27 1.42
C MET A 124 4.59 -18.43 1.02
N LEU A 125 5.12 -17.44 0.30
CA LEU A 125 6.49 -17.45 -0.16
C LEU A 125 7.33 -16.56 0.75
N MET A 126 8.50 -17.08 1.08
CA MET A 126 9.41 -16.47 2.02
C MET A 126 10.82 -16.55 1.42
N SER A 127 11.72 -15.63 1.78
CA SER A 127 13.05 -15.57 1.17
C SER A 127 14.14 -15.18 2.15
N GLN A 128 15.19 -15.98 2.28
CA GLN A 128 16.38 -15.60 3.05
C GLN A 128 17.57 -15.49 2.12
N ASP A 129 18.19 -14.31 2.04
CA ASP A 129 19.34 -14.10 1.16
C ASP A 129 19.05 -14.68 -0.24
N CYS A 130 19.74 -15.75 -0.64
CA CYS A 130 19.58 -16.42 -1.93
C CYS A 130 18.65 -17.65 -1.92
N GLN A 131 17.98 -17.96 -0.82
CA GLN A 131 17.10 -19.11 -0.65
C GLN A 131 15.63 -18.72 -0.55
N LEU A 132 14.76 -19.61 -1.03
CA LEU A 132 13.31 -19.49 -0.93
C LEU A 132 12.76 -20.53 0.04
N ALA A 133 11.67 -20.21 0.71
CA ALA A 133 10.88 -21.17 1.46
C ALA A 133 9.40 -20.99 1.13
N VAL A 134 8.65 -22.09 1.17
CA VAL A 134 7.21 -22.13 0.96
C VAL A 134 6.56 -22.65 2.23
N LEU A 135 5.65 -21.86 2.80
CA LEU A 135 4.77 -22.29 3.89
C LEU A 135 3.46 -22.80 3.29
N GLN A 136 3.10 -24.04 3.60
CA GLN A 136 1.85 -24.69 3.17
C GLN A 136 1.19 -25.36 4.37
N GLN A 137 -0.10 -25.10 4.62
CA GLN A 137 -0.87 -25.77 5.69
C GLN A 137 -0.12 -25.80 7.05
N ARG A 138 0.52 -24.68 7.41
CA ARG A 138 1.34 -24.51 8.64
C ARG A 138 2.67 -25.30 8.68
N SER A 139 3.10 -25.89 7.57
CA SER A 139 4.43 -26.52 7.42
C SER A 139 5.33 -25.70 6.49
N ILE A 140 6.52 -25.32 6.96
CA ILE A 140 7.52 -24.60 6.14
C ILE A 140 8.44 -25.60 5.45
N THR A 141 8.53 -25.50 4.12
CA THR A 141 9.46 -26.25 3.29
C THR A 141 10.48 -25.30 2.66
N VAL A 142 11.76 -25.47 2.96
CA VAL A 142 12.84 -24.69 2.34
C VAL A 142 13.14 -25.27 0.96
N CYS A 143 13.15 -24.42 -0.05
CA CYS A 143 13.44 -24.82 -1.42
C CYS A 143 14.92 -25.17 -1.57
N ARG A 144 15.21 -26.22 -2.34
CA ARG A 144 16.61 -26.65 -2.56
C ARG A 144 17.37 -25.72 -3.50
N GLN A 145 16.66 -24.90 -4.27
CA GLN A 145 17.27 -24.03 -5.26
C GLN A 145 17.90 -22.79 -4.60
N VAL A 146 19.20 -22.61 -4.82
CA VAL A 146 19.96 -21.43 -4.41
C VAL A 146 20.08 -20.46 -5.58
N LEU A 147 19.71 -19.21 -5.36
CA LEU A 147 19.77 -18.14 -6.36
C LEU A 147 21.15 -17.46 -6.40
N ASP A 148 21.36 -16.63 -7.41
CA ASP A 148 22.65 -15.99 -7.72
C ASP A 148 22.97 -14.74 -6.88
N GLY A 149 22.12 -14.43 -5.89
CA GLY A 149 22.29 -13.31 -4.97
C GLY A 149 21.08 -13.14 -4.05
N PRO A 150 21.11 -12.12 -3.17
CA PRO A 150 20.02 -11.87 -2.25
C PRO A 150 18.74 -11.47 -3.01
N ILE A 151 17.62 -12.02 -2.59
CA ILE A 151 16.30 -11.80 -3.16
C ILE A 151 15.84 -10.40 -2.81
N GLN A 152 15.61 -9.59 -3.85
CA GLN A 152 15.10 -8.23 -3.74
C GLN A 152 13.56 -8.18 -3.81
N GLY A 153 12.93 -9.18 -4.43
CA GLY A 153 11.49 -9.16 -4.67
C GLY A 153 10.90 -10.49 -5.12
N LEU A 154 9.67 -10.74 -4.67
CA LEU A 154 8.84 -11.89 -5.01
C LEU A 154 7.57 -11.40 -5.73
N TYR A 155 7.34 -11.93 -6.94
CA TYR A 155 6.24 -11.55 -7.82
C TYR A 155 5.50 -12.81 -8.27
N PRO A 156 4.37 -13.17 -7.66
CA PRO A 156 3.54 -14.25 -8.15
C PRO A 156 2.59 -13.74 -9.22
N SER A 157 2.21 -14.65 -10.11
CA SER A 157 1.19 -14.36 -11.09
C SER A 157 -0.18 -14.30 -10.42
N ARG A 158 -0.93 -13.21 -10.61
CA ARG A 158 -2.35 -13.14 -10.22
C ARG A 158 -3.22 -14.18 -10.93
N ALA A 159 -2.73 -14.79 -12.01
CA ALA A 159 -3.40 -15.85 -12.74
C ALA A 159 -2.98 -17.27 -12.30
N GLY A 160 -2.22 -17.41 -11.19
CA GLY A 160 -1.85 -18.70 -10.58
C GLY A 160 -0.78 -19.51 -11.33
N LEU A 161 -0.37 -19.09 -12.53
CA LEU A 161 0.56 -19.85 -13.39
C LEU A 161 2.01 -19.32 -13.34
N GLY A 162 2.55 -19.15 -12.14
CA GLY A 162 3.99 -19.03 -11.93
C GLY A 162 4.46 -17.93 -10.98
N LEU A 163 5.73 -18.06 -10.60
CA LEU A 163 6.49 -17.21 -9.68
C LEU A 163 7.66 -16.56 -10.44
N MET A 164 7.87 -15.27 -10.20
CA MET A 164 9.09 -14.57 -10.56
C MET A 164 9.80 -14.07 -9.32
N VAL A 165 11.13 -14.20 -9.33
CA VAL A 165 11.99 -13.80 -8.22
C VAL A 165 13.12 -12.94 -8.76
N SER A 166 13.29 -11.74 -8.21
CA SER A 166 14.41 -10.86 -8.59
C SER A 166 15.50 -10.94 -7.54
N THR A 167 16.75 -11.15 -7.99
CA THR A 167 17.95 -10.90 -7.19
C THR A 167 18.60 -9.58 -7.62
N GLN A 168 19.79 -9.26 -7.12
CA GLN A 168 20.57 -8.13 -7.63
C GLN A 168 21.18 -8.36 -9.02
N LYS A 169 21.20 -9.60 -9.52
CA LYS A 169 21.88 -9.97 -10.78
C LYS A 169 20.99 -10.64 -11.82
N ALA A 170 19.84 -11.19 -11.42
CA ALA A 170 18.96 -11.88 -12.33
C ALA A 170 17.48 -11.80 -11.95
N LEU A 171 16.64 -11.92 -12.97
CA LEU A 171 15.22 -12.21 -12.83
C LEU A 171 15.02 -13.68 -13.14
N TRP A 172 14.45 -14.41 -12.19
CA TRP A 172 14.12 -15.81 -12.26
C TRP A 172 12.62 -15.99 -12.49
N SER A 173 12.24 -17.04 -13.22
CA SER A 173 10.85 -17.42 -13.47
C SER A 173 10.67 -18.93 -13.40
N GLY A 174 9.58 -19.39 -12.79
CA GLY A 174 9.21 -20.79 -12.74
C GLY A 174 7.76 -20.98 -12.30
N ILE A 175 7.30 -22.22 -12.29
CA ILE A 175 5.95 -22.56 -11.81
C ILE A 175 5.96 -22.77 -10.29
N HIS A 176 7.04 -23.36 -9.79
CA HIS A 176 7.28 -23.65 -8.37
C HIS A 176 8.57 -22.99 -7.90
N ALA A 177 8.66 -22.69 -6.61
CA ALA A 177 9.85 -22.08 -6.00
C ALA A 177 11.10 -22.99 -6.09
N ASP A 178 10.92 -24.31 -6.25
CA ASP A 178 12.00 -25.29 -6.45
C ASP A 178 12.51 -25.40 -7.89
N LEU A 179 11.78 -24.86 -8.87
CA LEU A 179 12.06 -24.99 -10.31
C LEU A 179 12.04 -23.64 -11.00
N LEU A 180 12.91 -22.74 -10.54
CA LEU A 180 13.13 -21.43 -11.14
C LEU A 180 14.21 -21.50 -12.22
N THR A 181 13.97 -20.82 -13.32
CA THR A 181 14.92 -20.66 -14.43
C THR A 181 15.28 -19.19 -14.60
N PRO A 182 16.56 -18.84 -14.87
CA PRO A 182 16.95 -17.45 -15.03
C PRO A 182 16.40 -16.93 -16.37
N LEU A 183 15.51 -15.95 -16.31
CA LEU A 183 14.88 -15.33 -17.46
C LEU A 183 15.72 -14.18 -18.02
N MET A 184 16.34 -13.39 -17.14
CA MET A 184 17.26 -12.31 -17.51
C MET A 184 18.41 -12.23 -16.53
N ARG A 185 19.58 -11.81 -17.00
CA ARG A 185 20.76 -11.52 -16.18
C ARG A 185 21.31 -10.14 -16.50
N TRP A 186 21.89 -9.48 -15.51
CA TRP A 186 22.48 -8.16 -15.66
C TRP A 186 23.92 -8.18 -15.20
N PRO A 187 24.80 -7.43 -15.87
CA PRO A 187 26.22 -7.38 -15.51
C PRO A 187 26.49 -6.57 -14.24
N MET A 188 25.58 -5.67 -13.86
CA MET A 188 25.68 -4.80 -12.69
C MET A 188 24.44 -4.95 -11.81
N PRO A 189 24.56 -4.69 -10.49
CA PRO A 189 23.43 -4.66 -9.58
C PRO A 189 22.31 -3.74 -10.10
N ALA A 190 21.11 -4.30 -10.23
CA ALA A 190 19.93 -3.56 -10.65
C ALA A 190 18.81 -3.71 -9.62
N MET A 191 17.96 -2.69 -9.57
CA MET A 191 16.67 -2.74 -8.89
C MET A 191 15.64 -3.19 -9.90
N VAL A 192 14.73 -4.07 -9.49
CA VAL A 192 13.76 -4.69 -10.40
C VAL A 192 12.35 -4.44 -9.92
N THR A 193 11.45 -4.26 -10.87
CA THR A 193 10.02 -4.44 -10.65
C THR A 193 9.42 -5.25 -11.78
N VAL A 194 8.38 -6.02 -11.47
CA VAL A 194 7.62 -6.81 -12.44
C VAL A 194 6.16 -6.34 -12.43
N ASP A 195 5.56 -6.28 -13.62
CA ASP A 195 4.11 -6.10 -13.79
C ASP A 195 3.32 -7.11 -12.94
N PRO A 196 2.26 -6.72 -12.22
CA PRO A 196 1.37 -7.66 -11.51
C PRO A 196 0.80 -8.80 -12.37
N HIS A 197 0.74 -8.62 -13.70
CA HIS A 197 0.32 -9.65 -14.65
C HIS A 197 1.47 -10.33 -15.41
N HIS A 198 2.72 -10.10 -15.00
CA HIS A 198 3.93 -10.71 -15.58
C HIS A 198 4.10 -10.45 -17.09
N ARG A 199 3.59 -9.33 -17.62
CA ARG A 199 3.70 -9.01 -19.06
C ARG A 199 4.92 -8.17 -19.39
N TRP A 200 5.53 -7.55 -18.39
CA TRP A 200 6.78 -6.81 -18.54
C TRP A 200 7.54 -6.77 -17.22
N ALA A 201 8.84 -6.58 -17.31
CA ALA A 201 9.72 -6.27 -16.20
C ALA A 201 10.51 -5.01 -16.51
N ALA A 202 10.79 -4.22 -15.49
CA ALA A 202 11.65 -3.06 -15.59
C ALA A 202 12.81 -3.18 -14.60
N THR A 203 13.99 -2.82 -15.06
CA THR A 203 15.19 -2.78 -14.26
C THR A 203 15.80 -1.40 -14.31
N VAL A 204 16.23 -0.89 -13.17
CA VAL A 204 17.01 0.33 -13.05
C VAL A 204 18.37 -0.03 -12.50
N THR A 205 19.42 0.36 -13.22
CA THR A 205 20.79 0.22 -12.73
C THR A 205 21.23 1.58 -12.21
N PRO A 206 21.30 1.80 -10.88
CA PRO A 206 21.60 3.12 -10.31
C PRO A 206 22.93 3.69 -10.81
N ASN A 207 23.98 2.86 -10.84
CA ASN A 207 25.32 3.27 -11.28
C ASN A 207 25.37 3.67 -12.76
N ALA A 208 24.64 2.95 -13.62
CA ALA A 208 24.58 3.23 -15.05
C ALA A 208 23.50 4.26 -15.42
N ARG A 209 22.67 4.68 -14.44
CA ARG A 209 21.52 5.58 -14.60
C ARG A 209 20.67 5.24 -15.82
N GLN A 210 20.37 3.95 -15.96
CA GLN A 210 19.66 3.42 -17.12
C GLN A 210 18.41 2.66 -16.67
N LEU A 211 17.28 3.06 -17.22
CA LEU A 211 16.04 2.30 -17.19
C LEU A 211 16.04 1.33 -18.37
N THR A 212 15.82 0.06 -18.08
CA THR A 212 15.58 -0.97 -19.09
C THR A 212 14.20 -1.56 -18.87
N VAL A 213 13.33 -1.50 -19.88
CA VAL A 213 12.00 -2.11 -19.84
C VAL A 213 11.94 -3.22 -20.86
N VAL A 214 11.42 -4.37 -20.44
CA VAL A 214 11.38 -5.56 -21.27
C VAL A 214 10.00 -6.21 -21.23
N GLN A 215 9.45 -6.50 -22.41
CA GLN A 215 8.16 -7.18 -22.53
C GLN A 215 8.38 -8.70 -22.42
N LEU A 216 7.55 -9.36 -21.61
CA LEU A 216 7.56 -10.79 -21.37
C LEU A 216 6.45 -11.40 -22.23
N LYS A 217 6.83 -12.19 -23.24
CA LYS A 217 5.86 -12.77 -24.20
C LYS A 217 5.35 -14.13 -23.74
N THR A 218 6.24 -14.94 -23.16
CA THR A 218 5.98 -16.25 -22.56
C THR A 218 6.92 -16.43 -21.36
N PRO A 219 6.70 -17.37 -20.42
CA PRO A 219 7.51 -17.57 -19.22
C PRO A 219 9.02 -17.80 -19.46
N HIS A 220 9.47 -17.93 -20.71
CA HIS A 220 10.88 -18.09 -21.07
C HIS A 220 11.34 -17.20 -22.24
N GLN A 221 10.45 -16.35 -22.80
CA GLN A 221 10.78 -15.51 -23.94
C GLN A 221 10.59 -14.03 -23.64
N VAL A 222 11.67 -13.30 -23.86
CA VAL A 222 11.82 -11.89 -23.55
C VAL A 222 11.96 -11.13 -24.87
N ALA A 223 11.21 -10.03 -25.04
CA ALA A 223 11.34 -9.17 -26.21
C ALA A 223 12.65 -8.34 -26.16
N HIS A 224 12.94 -7.60 -27.23
CA HIS A 224 14.08 -6.69 -27.24
C HIS A 224 13.96 -5.63 -26.13
N PRO A 225 15.00 -5.44 -25.30
CA PRO A 225 14.97 -4.50 -24.18
C PRO A 225 14.96 -3.06 -24.69
N ILE A 226 14.04 -2.25 -24.16
CA ILE A 226 14.00 -0.81 -24.42
C ILE A 226 14.83 -0.13 -23.34
N ARG A 227 15.89 0.56 -23.74
CA ARG A 227 16.79 1.27 -22.82
C ARG A 227 16.56 2.78 -22.90
N ARG A 228 16.55 3.43 -21.74
CA ARG A 228 16.38 4.88 -21.60
C ARG A 228 17.35 5.42 -20.55
N PRO A 229 18.01 6.55 -20.82
CA PRO A 229 18.79 7.23 -19.80
C PRO A 229 17.85 7.83 -18.75
N LEU A 230 18.28 7.83 -17.49
CA LEU A 230 17.62 8.49 -16.37
C LEU A 230 18.33 9.81 -16.06
N SER A 231 17.59 10.73 -15.43
CA SER A 231 18.13 12.03 -15.04
C SER A 231 19.27 11.86 -14.02
N PRO A 232 20.36 12.65 -14.13
CA PRO A 232 21.50 12.54 -13.24
C PRO A 232 21.27 13.11 -11.83
N ASP A 233 20.18 13.83 -11.62
CA ASP A 233 20.00 14.67 -10.42
C ASP A 233 19.20 13.99 -9.31
N ILE A 234 18.89 12.70 -9.47
CA ILE A 234 18.01 11.94 -8.58
C ILE A 234 18.78 10.76 -8.02
N ASP A 235 18.78 10.64 -6.70
CA ASP A 235 19.23 9.43 -6.04
C ASP A 235 18.08 8.42 -5.99
N ILE A 236 18.24 7.29 -6.69
CA ILE A 236 17.13 6.35 -6.94
C ILE A 236 17.04 5.36 -5.77
N SER A 237 15.91 5.39 -5.07
CA SER A 237 15.67 4.58 -3.88
C SER A 237 14.71 3.41 -4.13
N GLN A 238 13.78 3.53 -5.09
CA GLN A 238 12.84 2.45 -5.40
C GLN A 238 12.39 2.42 -6.86
N VAL A 239 12.00 1.24 -7.35
CA VAL A 239 11.30 1.06 -8.63
C VAL A 239 10.04 0.24 -8.39
N LEU A 240 8.90 0.68 -8.91
CA LEU A 240 7.59 0.09 -8.64
C LEU A 240 6.77 -0.04 -9.92
N ALA A 241 6.10 -1.17 -10.09
CA ALA A 241 5.03 -1.30 -11.07
C ALA A 241 3.75 -0.71 -10.48
N ILE A 242 3.19 0.30 -11.15
CA ILE A 242 1.96 0.97 -10.70
C ILE A 242 0.75 0.14 -11.13
N ASP A 243 0.76 -0.24 -12.40
CA ASP A 243 -0.26 -1.05 -13.03
C ASP A 243 0.35 -1.78 -14.23
N SER A 244 -0.50 -2.40 -15.02
CA SER A 244 -0.07 -3.22 -16.14
C SER A 244 0.50 -2.44 -17.35
N GLY A 245 0.43 -1.11 -17.32
CA GLY A 245 0.89 -0.18 -18.33
C GLY A 245 1.92 0.84 -17.85
N HIS A 246 2.14 0.99 -16.54
CA HIS A 246 2.92 2.08 -15.96
C HIS A 246 3.85 1.62 -14.84
N LEU A 247 4.99 2.31 -14.71
CA LEU A 247 5.96 2.13 -13.65
C LEU A 247 6.34 3.49 -13.05
N ALA A 248 6.71 3.48 -11.79
CA ALA A 248 7.24 4.62 -11.06
C ALA A 248 8.68 4.34 -10.64
N ILE A 249 9.53 5.34 -10.83
CA ILE A 249 10.85 5.39 -10.23
C ILE A 249 10.77 6.41 -9.10
N VAL A 250 11.11 5.97 -7.90
CA VAL A 250 11.15 6.78 -6.70
C VAL A 250 12.59 7.16 -6.45
N GLY A 251 12.82 8.43 -6.20
CA GLY A 251 14.12 8.88 -5.76
C GLY A 251 14.03 10.20 -5.03
N HIS A 252 15.19 10.69 -4.61
CA HIS A 252 15.33 11.87 -3.79
C HIS A 252 16.11 12.92 -4.59
N ALA A 253 15.49 14.09 -4.78
CA ALA A 253 16.07 15.19 -5.55
C ALA A 253 16.57 16.27 -4.58
N GLY A 254 17.69 15.99 -3.91
CA GLY A 254 18.34 16.92 -2.97
C GLY A 254 17.40 17.47 -1.90
N LYS A 255 17.25 18.80 -1.82
CA LYS A 255 16.41 19.50 -0.81
C LYS A 255 14.91 19.46 -1.08
N THR A 256 14.46 18.91 -2.22
CA THR A 256 13.06 19.01 -2.67
C THR A 256 12.18 17.81 -2.27
N GLY A 257 12.73 16.88 -1.48
CA GLY A 257 12.05 15.69 -0.99
C GLY A 257 12.02 14.56 -2.03
N THR A 258 11.02 13.69 -1.91
CA THR A 258 10.77 12.55 -2.79
C THR A 258 10.20 13.00 -4.13
N GLN A 259 10.84 12.55 -5.20
CA GLN A 259 10.42 12.72 -6.58
C GLN A 259 9.98 11.37 -7.16
N LEU A 260 8.81 11.37 -7.80
CA LEU A 260 8.25 10.23 -8.50
C LEU A 260 8.30 10.47 -10.01
N GLN A 261 9.11 9.71 -10.72
CA GLN A 261 9.12 9.71 -12.18
C GLN A 261 8.19 8.62 -12.71
N LEU A 262 7.20 9.01 -13.51
CA LEU A 262 6.24 8.10 -14.10
C LEU A 262 6.63 7.78 -15.54
N TRP A 263 6.68 6.48 -15.85
CA TRP A 263 6.98 5.98 -17.17
C TRP A 263 5.92 4.97 -17.59
N ASN A 264 5.70 4.84 -18.90
CA ASN A 264 4.88 3.74 -19.41
C ASN A 264 5.74 2.48 -19.64
N ARG A 265 5.08 1.33 -19.82
CA ARG A 265 5.70 0.03 -20.12
C ARG A 265 6.48 -0.02 -21.44
N ARG A 266 6.41 1.03 -22.27
CA ARG A 266 7.18 1.17 -23.52
C ARG A 266 8.45 2.02 -23.32
N GLY A 267 8.78 2.40 -22.08
CA GLY A 267 9.92 3.25 -21.79
C GLY A 267 9.74 4.69 -22.28
N THR A 268 8.51 5.18 -22.37
CA THR A 268 8.24 6.61 -22.59
C THR A 268 8.07 7.28 -21.24
N TYR A 269 8.82 8.36 -21.02
CA TYR A 269 8.64 9.24 -19.88
C TYR A 269 7.29 9.95 -19.99
N LEU A 270 6.52 9.96 -18.91
CA LEU A 270 5.22 10.62 -18.87
C LEU A 270 5.30 11.96 -18.14
N THR A 271 5.77 11.94 -16.89
CA THR A 271 5.85 13.12 -16.04
C THR A 271 6.67 12.83 -14.77
N SER A 272 6.99 13.87 -14.02
CA SER A 272 7.59 13.81 -12.68
C SER A 272 6.70 14.54 -11.69
N LEU A 273 6.50 13.94 -10.51
CA LEU A 273 5.79 14.55 -9.39
C LEU A 273 6.76 14.73 -8.22
N ASN A 274 6.88 15.96 -7.72
CA ASN A 274 7.58 16.24 -6.47
C ASN A 274 6.56 16.26 -5.33
N LEU A 275 6.81 15.46 -4.30
CA LEU A 275 5.89 15.37 -3.16
C LEU A 275 6.17 16.43 -2.08
N GLY A 276 7.35 17.07 -2.12
CA GLY A 276 7.74 18.08 -1.11
C GLY A 276 8.01 17.50 0.28
N ILE A 277 8.03 16.17 0.39
CA ILE A 277 8.25 15.41 1.63
C ILE A 277 9.21 14.26 1.34
N THR A 278 9.94 13.83 2.36
CA THR A 278 10.91 12.73 2.25
C THR A 278 10.25 11.44 2.74
N LEU A 279 9.91 10.56 1.81
CA LEU A 279 9.36 9.24 2.10
C LEU A 279 10.49 8.22 2.21
N ASP A 280 10.33 7.29 3.15
CA ASP A 280 11.28 6.17 3.34
C ASP A 280 11.08 5.10 2.25
N LYS A 281 9.99 4.33 2.35
CA LYS A 281 9.65 3.29 1.39
C LYS A 281 8.18 3.36 1.02
N LEU A 282 7.88 3.27 -0.28
CA LEU A 282 6.52 3.11 -0.77
C LEU A 282 6.12 1.64 -0.74
N THR A 283 5.02 1.35 -0.04
CA THR A 283 4.39 0.04 0.02
C THR A 283 3.14 0.05 -0.85
N SER A 284 3.08 -0.91 -1.78
CA SER A 284 1.93 -1.02 -2.70
C SER A 284 0.69 -1.56 -2.02
N MET A 285 -0.43 -0.90 -2.26
CA MET A 285 -1.74 -1.33 -1.79
C MET A 285 -2.36 -2.32 -2.78
N GLN A 286 -3.35 -3.10 -2.34
CA GLN A 286 -4.17 -3.95 -3.19
C GLN A 286 -4.94 -3.11 -4.21
N SER A 287 -5.39 -1.93 -3.77
CA SER A 287 -6.02 -0.94 -4.64
C SER A 287 -5.01 -0.33 -5.61
N PRO A 288 -5.32 -0.31 -6.93
CA PRO A 288 -4.39 0.23 -7.92
C PRO A 288 -4.20 1.72 -7.70
N HIS A 289 -3.00 2.23 -8.03
CA HIS A 289 -2.64 3.65 -7.92
C HIS A 289 -2.64 4.20 -6.48
N GLN A 290 -2.67 3.33 -5.46
CA GLN A 290 -2.61 3.72 -4.06
C GLN A 290 -1.38 3.11 -3.37
N TRP A 291 -0.70 3.92 -2.55
CA TRP A 291 0.49 3.55 -1.82
C TRP A 291 0.45 4.07 -0.38
N MET A 292 1.11 3.35 0.51
CA MET A 292 1.42 3.80 1.88
C MET A 292 2.92 4.07 2.00
N ALA A 293 3.30 5.10 2.74
CA ALA A 293 4.68 5.36 3.10
C ALA A 293 4.79 6.06 4.45
N VAL A 294 5.95 5.94 5.08
CA VAL A 294 6.30 6.67 6.30
C VAL A 294 7.10 7.91 5.94
N ASP A 295 6.82 9.03 6.61
CA ASP A 295 7.63 10.24 6.52
C ASP A 295 8.94 10.06 7.31
N VAL A 296 10.08 10.27 6.65
CA VAL A 296 11.42 10.16 7.28
C VAL A 296 11.61 11.16 8.40
N HIS A 297 11.00 12.34 8.32
CA HIS A 297 11.13 13.40 9.33
C HIS A 297 10.09 13.30 10.44
N ALA A 298 9.03 12.50 10.24
CA ALA A 298 7.98 12.25 11.22
C ALA A 298 7.58 10.77 11.19
N PRO A 299 8.35 9.88 11.85
CA PRO A 299 8.22 8.42 11.69
C PRO A 299 6.91 7.83 12.22
N GLN A 300 6.11 8.60 12.96
CA GLN A 300 4.75 8.24 13.36
C GLN A 300 3.70 8.58 12.29
N THR A 301 4.07 9.35 11.26
CA THR A 301 3.17 9.80 10.22
C THR A 301 3.20 8.83 9.05
N VAL A 302 2.05 8.21 8.80
CA VAL A 302 1.81 7.41 7.59
C VAL A 302 1.09 8.26 6.57
N ILE A 303 1.50 8.10 5.32
CA ILE A 303 1.02 8.85 4.17
C ILE A 303 0.38 7.89 3.18
N PHE A 304 -0.91 8.10 2.95
CA PHE A 304 -1.67 7.44 1.91
C PHE A 304 -1.63 8.30 0.65
N LEU A 305 -0.97 7.81 -0.39
CA LEU A 305 -0.80 8.47 -1.67
C LEU A 305 -1.68 7.78 -2.72
N THR A 306 -2.72 8.47 -3.19
CA THR A 306 -3.53 8.06 -4.35
C THR A 306 -3.09 8.88 -5.57
N LEU A 307 -2.79 8.24 -6.70
CA LEU A 307 -2.34 8.97 -7.91
C LEU A 307 -3.48 9.45 -8.81
N LYS A 308 -4.69 8.88 -8.68
CA LYS A 308 -5.81 9.17 -9.60
C LYS A 308 -7.16 9.30 -8.87
N PRO A 309 -7.62 10.52 -8.54
CA PRO A 309 -6.89 11.80 -8.63
C PRO A 309 -5.75 11.86 -7.62
N LEU A 310 -4.74 12.70 -7.88
CA LEU A 310 -3.64 12.90 -6.95
C LEU A 310 -4.19 13.40 -5.59
N ARG A 311 -4.08 12.57 -4.57
CA ARG A 311 -4.48 12.86 -3.19
C ARG A 311 -3.44 12.30 -2.24
N MET A 312 -3.14 13.09 -1.23
CA MET A 312 -2.26 12.71 -0.14
C MET A 312 -3.03 12.91 1.16
N THR A 313 -3.18 11.83 1.92
CA THR A 313 -3.80 11.85 3.24
C THR A 313 -2.74 11.46 4.25
N ARG A 314 -2.59 12.25 5.32
CA ARG A 314 -1.65 11.96 6.40
C ARG A 314 -2.40 11.53 7.64
N ILE A 315 -1.91 10.48 8.29
CA ILE A 315 -2.36 10.02 9.59
C ILE A 315 -1.18 9.93 10.53
N ILE A 316 -1.31 10.45 11.75
CA ILE A 316 -0.33 10.20 12.81
C ILE A 316 -0.83 9.05 13.66
N LEU A 317 0.05 8.07 13.82
CA LEU A 317 -0.14 6.89 14.65
C LEU A 317 0.47 7.11 16.04
N ASP A 318 -0.04 6.38 17.02
CA ASP A 318 0.55 6.25 18.37
C ASP A 318 1.82 5.38 18.37
N ILE A 319 2.15 4.73 17.25
CA ILE A 319 3.33 3.90 17.03
C ILE A 319 4.18 4.39 15.85
N CYS A 320 5.46 4.04 15.81
CA CYS A 320 6.32 4.19 14.63
C CYS A 320 6.29 2.90 13.80
N PRO A 321 5.53 2.82 12.70
CA PRO A 321 5.37 1.58 11.95
C PRO A 321 6.64 1.20 11.20
N THR A 322 7.04 -0.06 11.34
CA THR A 322 8.08 -0.72 10.54
C THR A 322 7.47 -1.65 9.49
N VAL A 323 6.28 -2.17 9.76
CA VAL A 323 5.50 -3.01 8.85
C VAL A 323 4.13 -2.38 8.63
N MET A 324 3.71 -2.28 7.38
CA MET A 324 2.42 -1.73 6.96
C MET A 324 1.75 -2.70 6.00
N LEU A 325 0.47 -2.98 6.22
CA LEU A 325 -0.28 -3.97 5.45
C LEU A 325 -1.73 -3.50 5.24
N GLU A 326 -2.25 -3.70 4.03
CA GLU A 326 -3.68 -3.55 3.74
C GLU A 326 -4.38 -4.91 3.90
N LEU A 327 -5.48 -4.90 4.65
CA LEU A 327 -6.36 -6.03 4.87
C LEU A 327 -7.70 -5.81 4.17
N PRO A 328 -8.51 -6.87 3.91
CA PRO A 328 -9.80 -6.71 3.23
C PRO A 328 -10.72 -5.67 3.89
N TRP A 329 -10.71 -5.59 5.21
CA TRP A 329 -11.55 -4.71 6.02
C TRP A 329 -10.87 -3.41 6.49
N GLY A 330 -9.56 -3.21 6.25
CA GLY A 330 -8.84 -2.08 6.83
C GLY A 330 -7.32 -2.12 6.65
N TYR A 331 -6.60 -1.58 7.63
CA TYR A 331 -5.15 -1.43 7.62
C TYR A 331 -4.53 -1.94 8.92
N LEU A 332 -3.32 -2.46 8.80
CA LEU A 332 -2.52 -2.93 9.91
C LEU A 332 -1.16 -2.22 9.90
N PHE A 333 -0.78 -1.73 11.07
CA PHE A 333 0.51 -1.10 11.33
C PHE A 333 1.19 -1.82 12.48
N CYS A 334 2.47 -2.18 12.33
CA CYS A 334 3.23 -2.81 13.41
C CYS A 334 4.56 -2.10 13.60
N ASN A 335 4.97 -1.90 14.85
CA ASN A 335 6.29 -1.37 15.19
C ASN A 335 7.29 -2.50 15.54
N GLY A 336 8.55 -2.12 15.79
CA GLY A 336 9.60 -3.09 16.17
C GLY A 336 9.40 -3.75 17.54
N GLU A 337 8.61 -3.14 18.43
CA GLU A 337 8.28 -3.68 19.77
C GLU A 337 7.16 -4.73 19.72
N GLY A 338 6.57 -4.98 18.54
CA GLY A 338 5.45 -5.90 18.36
C GLY A 338 4.08 -5.31 18.68
N ARG A 339 3.97 -3.98 18.86
CA ARG A 339 2.66 -3.32 18.93
C ARG A 339 2.04 -3.28 17.55
N ILE A 340 0.87 -3.90 17.43
CA ILE A 340 0.07 -3.96 16.20
C ILE A 340 -1.15 -3.06 16.41
N LEU A 341 -1.31 -2.06 15.56
CA LEU A 341 -2.47 -1.18 15.50
C LEU A 341 -3.32 -1.56 14.28
N LEU A 342 -4.62 -1.74 14.52
CA LEU A 342 -5.61 -2.09 13.50
C LEU A 342 -6.53 -0.89 13.27
N LEU A 343 -6.63 -0.46 12.02
CA LEU A 343 -7.53 0.61 11.60
C LEU A 343 -8.54 0.07 10.60
N ASP A 344 -9.76 0.62 10.58
CA ASP A 344 -10.74 0.33 9.53
C ASP A 344 -10.40 1.06 8.21
N ARG A 345 -11.28 0.92 7.21
CA ARG A 345 -11.12 1.60 5.90
C ARG A 345 -11.21 3.12 5.99
N ASP A 346 -11.88 3.63 7.01
CA ASP A 346 -12.05 5.06 7.28
C ASP A 346 -10.91 5.61 8.15
N LEU A 347 -9.89 4.79 8.43
CA LEU A 347 -8.73 5.10 9.27
C LEU A 347 -9.07 5.30 10.75
N SER A 348 -10.22 4.80 11.21
CA SER A 348 -10.60 4.79 12.62
C SER A 348 -9.96 3.60 13.34
N PRO A 349 -9.53 3.76 14.60
CA PRO A 349 -8.92 2.68 15.35
C PRO A 349 -9.96 1.63 15.72
N ILE A 350 -9.67 0.38 15.36
CA ILE A 350 -10.46 -0.80 15.76
C ILE A 350 -9.96 -1.34 17.10
N GLY A 351 -8.64 -1.33 17.29
CA GLY A 351 -8.00 -1.84 18.49
C GLY A 351 -6.51 -2.10 18.28
N GLY A 352 -5.85 -2.49 19.36
CA GLY A 352 -4.44 -2.81 19.39
C GLY A 352 -4.20 -4.25 19.82
N ILE A 353 -3.15 -4.88 19.29
CA ILE A 353 -2.67 -6.16 19.77
C ILE A 353 -1.21 -5.98 20.18
N GLN A 354 -0.88 -6.38 21.40
CA GLN A 354 0.51 -6.53 21.82
C GLN A 354 0.99 -7.91 21.35
N GLY A 355 1.54 -7.93 20.15
CA GLY A 355 2.13 -9.11 19.53
C GLY A 355 3.54 -9.42 20.06
N PRO A 356 4.19 -10.45 19.50
CA PRO A 356 5.55 -10.80 19.86
C PRO A 356 6.54 -9.71 19.37
N PRO A 357 7.62 -9.42 20.12
CA PRO A 357 8.58 -8.38 19.76
C PRO A 357 9.46 -8.77 18.56
N ASN A 358 10.14 -7.79 17.97
CA ASN A 358 11.03 -7.95 16.81
C ASN A 358 10.34 -8.53 15.57
N VAL A 359 9.14 -8.00 15.27
CA VAL A 359 8.40 -8.35 14.06
C VAL A 359 9.18 -7.91 12.83
N THR A 360 9.43 -8.84 11.92
CA THR A 360 10.14 -8.57 10.65
C THR A 360 9.20 -8.58 9.46
N ALA A 361 8.09 -9.30 9.54
CA ALA A 361 7.05 -9.30 8.51
C ALA A 361 5.71 -9.79 9.05
N ILE A 362 4.63 -9.29 8.45
CA ILE A 362 3.26 -9.73 8.71
C ILE A 362 2.59 -10.00 7.37
N ALA A 363 1.82 -11.07 7.32
CA ALA A 363 1.10 -11.48 6.14
C ALA A 363 -0.30 -11.97 6.55
N PRO A 364 -1.37 -11.60 5.83
CA PRO A 364 -2.66 -12.25 6.03
C PRO A 364 -2.55 -13.74 5.64
N MET A 365 -3.45 -14.56 6.16
CA MET A 365 -3.72 -15.91 5.67
C MET A 365 -5.22 -16.08 5.38
N SER A 366 -6.04 -15.34 6.12
CA SER A 366 -7.47 -15.17 5.87
C SER A 366 -7.86 -13.74 6.31
N PRO A 367 -9.13 -13.32 6.16
CA PRO A 367 -9.57 -12.03 6.69
C PRO A 367 -9.37 -11.85 8.20
N HIS A 368 -9.23 -12.94 8.96
CA HIS A 368 -9.11 -12.93 10.43
C HIS A 368 -7.82 -13.60 10.94
N GLU A 369 -7.09 -14.38 10.14
CA GLU A 369 -5.82 -14.97 10.56
C GLU A 369 -4.64 -14.21 9.95
N LEU A 370 -3.70 -13.84 10.81
CA LEU A 370 -2.44 -13.20 10.45
C LEU A 370 -1.27 -14.10 10.81
N LEU A 371 -0.29 -14.18 9.93
CA LEU A 371 1.01 -14.78 10.19
C LEU A 371 2.03 -13.69 10.48
N VAL A 372 2.72 -13.83 11.62
CA VAL A 372 3.70 -12.87 12.11
C VAL A 372 5.05 -13.56 12.22
N ALA A 373 6.03 -13.10 11.44
CA ALA A 373 7.42 -13.51 11.63
C ALA A 373 8.11 -12.59 12.61
N THR A 374 8.83 -13.19 13.55
CA THR A 374 9.74 -12.50 14.44
C THR A 374 11.15 -12.99 14.25
N TRP A 375 12.13 -12.10 14.41
CA TRP A 375 13.53 -12.44 14.35
C TRP A 375 14.29 -11.89 15.56
N GLN A 376 14.85 -12.78 16.36
CA GLN A 376 15.87 -12.47 17.36
C GLN A 376 17.24 -12.89 16.79
N PRO A 377 18.37 -12.38 17.32
CA PRO A 377 19.69 -12.52 16.68
C PRO A 377 20.00 -13.93 16.15
N ASP A 378 19.64 -14.97 16.90
CA ASP A 378 19.92 -16.37 16.57
C ASP A 378 18.67 -17.26 16.41
N LEU A 379 17.46 -16.70 16.56
CA LEU A 379 16.22 -17.48 16.52
C LEU A 379 15.09 -16.70 15.87
N GLY A 380 14.57 -17.24 14.78
CA GLY A 380 13.30 -16.80 14.24
C GLY A 380 12.15 -17.62 14.78
N ALA A 381 10.97 -17.03 14.71
CA ALA A 381 9.74 -17.76 14.95
C ALA A 381 8.64 -17.26 14.04
N LEU A 382 7.76 -18.18 13.66
CA LEU A 382 6.52 -17.88 12.98
C LEU A 382 5.36 -18.07 13.96
N HIS A 383 4.50 -17.06 14.08
CA HIS A 383 3.32 -17.03 14.92
C HIS A 383 2.07 -16.92 14.06
N CYS A 384 0.94 -17.42 14.55
CA CYS A 384 -0.37 -17.20 13.95
C CYS A 384 -1.26 -16.50 14.97
N LEU A 385 -1.80 -15.36 14.57
CA LEU A 385 -2.71 -14.55 15.36
C LEU A 385 -4.08 -14.66 14.70
N ASP A 386 -5.06 -15.22 15.41
CA ASP A 386 -6.47 -15.14 15.01
C ASP A 386 -7.07 -13.89 15.65
N LEU A 387 -7.47 -12.93 14.82
CA LEU A 387 -8.04 -11.66 15.25
C LEU A 387 -9.35 -11.83 16.04
N ARG A 388 -10.03 -12.98 15.90
CA ARG A 388 -11.26 -13.30 16.65
C ARG A 388 -11.00 -13.65 18.12
N ASP A 389 -9.76 -14.01 18.46
CA ASP A 389 -9.37 -14.32 19.84
C ASP A 389 -9.19 -13.04 20.68
N TYR A 390 -9.25 -11.88 20.05
CA TYR A 390 -9.10 -10.57 20.68
C TYR A 390 -10.44 -9.85 20.72
N ASP A 391 -10.70 -9.13 21.80
CA ASP A 391 -11.91 -8.32 22.01
C ASP A 391 -11.85 -7.02 21.19
N LEU A 392 -11.73 -7.16 19.88
CA LEU A 392 -11.66 -6.09 18.90
C LEU A 392 -13.08 -5.71 18.45
N ASP A 393 -13.30 -4.43 18.16
CA ASP A 393 -14.57 -3.94 17.61
C ASP A 393 -14.69 -4.29 16.11
N MET A 394 -14.80 -5.59 15.82
CA MET A 394 -14.83 -6.16 14.48
C MET A 394 -15.97 -7.16 14.31
N ILE A 395 -16.67 -7.05 13.18
CA ILE A 395 -17.59 -8.07 12.69
C ILE A 395 -17.02 -8.61 11.38
N PHE A 396 -16.65 -9.89 11.36
CA PHE A 396 -16.03 -10.56 10.20
C PHE A 396 -17.02 -11.10 9.18
#